data_AF-A0A8T6TNX5-F1
#
_entry.id   AF-A0A8T6TNX5-F1
#
_cell.length_a   1.000
_cell.length_b   1.000
_cell.length_c   1.000
_cell.angle_alpha   90.00
_cell.angle_beta   90.00
_cell.angle_gamma   90.00
#
_symmetry.space_group_name_H-M   'P 1'
#
loop_
_entity.id
_entity.type
_entity.pdbx_description
1 polymer ?
#
loop_
_entity_poly.entity_id
_entity_poly.type
_entity_poly.pdbx_seq_one_letter_code
_entity_poly.pdbx_strand_id
1 'polypeptide(L)'
;ALINSTTADRKKLEQLVPLAVEYNAGLIGVAMDERGSPQDVDRRVENGANIFAAATEAGLPPERVFLDPILMPVKFMQEQATNVLEAIQQYTM
;
A
#
# COMPACT_ATOMS: atom_id res chain seq x y z
N ALA A 1 16.41 -2.69 -7.30
CA ALA A 1 15.70 -1.43 -7.58
C ALA A 1 14.45 -1.34 -6.71
N LEU A 2 13.73 -0.22 -6.73
CA LEU A 2 12.46 -0.04 -6.01
C LEU A 2 11.42 0.54 -6.98
N ILE A 3 10.29 -0.14 -7.15
CA ILE A 3 9.16 0.34 -7.94
C ILE A 3 8.31 1.24 -7.04
N ASN A 4 8.18 2.51 -7.44
CA ASN A 4 7.36 3.50 -6.76
C ASN A 4 6.31 4.06 -7.74
N SER A 5 5.05 3.63 -7.68
CA SER A 5 4.42 2.66 -6.76
C SER A 5 3.28 1.91 -7.48
N THR A 6 2.64 0.96 -6.78
CA THR A 6 1.32 0.42 -7.15
C THR A 6 0.24 0.91 -6.17
N THR A 7 -1.03 0.60 -6.46
CA THR A 7 -2.17 0.80 -5.54
C THR A 7 -2.94 -0.52 -5.39
N ALA A 8 -3.98 -0.57 -4.56
CA ALA A 8 -4.89 -1.72 -4.45
C ALA A 8 -5.85 -1.87 -5.65
N ASP A 9 -5.55 -1.19 -6.77
CA ASP A 9 -6.24 -1.37 -8.05
C ASP A 9 -5.75 -2.69 -8.67
N ARG A 10 -6.69 -3.58 -8.95
CA ARG A 10 -6.41 -4.91 -9.48
C ARG A 10 -5.55 -4.87 -10.75
N LYS A 11 -5.84 -3.95 -11.68
CA LYS A 11 -5.10 -3.85 -12.95
C LYS A 11 -3.66 -3.41 -12.72
N LYS A 12 -3.43 -2.51 -11.76
CA LYS A 12 -2.07 -2.07 -11.42
C LYS A 12 -1.28 -3.16 -10.72
N LEU A 13 -1.91 -3.91 -9.81
CA LEU A 13 -1.29 -5.07 -9.17
C LEU A 13 -0.87 -6.12 -10.21
N GLU A 14 -1.77 -6.48 -11.13
CA GLU A 14 -1.49 -7.46 -12.20
C GLU A 14 -0.38 -7.02 -13.16
N GLN A 15 -0.15 -5.71 -13.30
CA GLN A 15 0.93 -5.17 -14.13
C GLN A 15 2.26 -5.03 -13.38
N LEU A 16 2.25 -4.50 -12.16
CA LEU A 16 3.46 -4.06 -11.46
C LEU A 16 4.06 -5.13 -10.55
N VAL A 17 3.25 -6.01 -9.96
CA VAL A 17 3.75 -7.09 -9.09
C VAL A 17 4.64 -8.07 -9.87
N PRO A 18 4.27 -8.56 -11.07
CA PRO A 18 5.15 -9.45 -11.84
C PRO A 18 6.49 -8.80 -12.17
N LEU A 19 6.51 -7.49 -12.46
CA LEU A 19 7.74 -6.75 -12.71
C LEU A 19 8.62 -6.65 -11.45
N ALA A 20 8.03 -6.42 -10.27
CA ALA A 20 8.78 -6.42 -9.02
C ALA A 20 9.47 -7.77 -8.79
N VAL A 21 8.76 -8.87 -9.07
CA VAL A 21 9.29 -10.24 -8.95
C VAL A 21 10.37 -10.52 -10.00
N GLU A 22 10.10 -10.26 -11.29
CA GLU A 22 11.02 -10.50 -12.41
C GLU A 22 12.37 -9.78 -12.21
N TYR A 23 12.32 -8.52 -11.77
CA TYR A 23 13.51 -7.69 -11.59
C TYR A 23 14.07 -7.72 -10.17
N ASN A 24 13.54 -8.59 -9.30
CA ASN A 24 13.99 -8.72 -7.91
C ASN A 24 14.01 -7.36 -7.18
N ALA A 25 13.01 -6.52 -7.45
CA ALA A 25 12.89 -5.15 -6.98
C ALA A 25 11.92 -5.05 -5.80
N GLY A 26 12.13 -4.09 -4.91
CA GLY A 26 11.12 -3.73 -3.92
C GLY A 26 9.90 -3.09 -4.57
N LEU A 27 8.77 -3.10 -3.87
CA LEU A 27 7.52 -2.51 -4.33
C LEU A 27 6.90 -1.62 -3.25
N ILE A 28 6.67 -0.35 -3.56
CA ILE A 28 5.81 0.52 -2.74
C ILE A 28 4.35 0.30 -3.14
N GLY A 29 3.52 -0.04 -2.15
CA GLY A 29 2.08 -0.19 -2.25
C GLY A 29 1.37 0.97 -1.57
N VAL A 30 0.78 1.87 -2.35
CA VAL A 30 0.00 3.00 -1.84
C VAL A 30 -1.42 2.52 -1.51
N ALA A 31 -1.86 2.72 -0.27
CA ALA A 31 -3.13 2.21 0.29
C ALA A 31 -4.39 2.89 -0.28
N MET A 32 -4.50 2.96 -1.60
CA MET A 32 -5.57 3.57 -2.38
C MET A 32 -6.18 2.53 -3.31
N ASP A 33 -7.47 2.68 -3.63
CA ASP A 33 -8.15 1.86 -4.63
C ASP A 33 -8.78 2.77 -5.71
N GLU A 34 -9.62 2.22 -6.59
CA GLU A 34 -10.32 2.96 -7.64
C GLU A 34 -11.27 4.05 -7.10
N ARG A 35 -11.68 3.96 -5.82
CA ARG A 35 -12.52 4.97 -5.14
C ARG A 35 -11.70 6.17 -4.64
N GLY A 36 -10.38 6.18 -4.87
CA GLY A 36 -9.48 7.23 -4.45
C GLY A 36 -9.00 7.09 -3.00
N SER A 37 -8.42 8.16 -2.46
CA SER A 37 -7.74 8.15 -1.17
C SER A 37 -8.70 7.81 -0.02
N PRO A 38 -8.36 6.81 0.82
CA PRO A 38 -9.18 6.43 1.96
C PRO A 38 -9.26 7.56 2.99
N GLN A 39 -10.40 7.67 3.66
CA GLN A 39 -10.63 8.67 4.72
C GLN A 39 -10.56 8.05 6.12
N ASP A 40 -10.65 6.72 6.21
CA ASP A 40 -10.68 5.95 7.45
C ASP A 40 -9.50 4.96 7.53
N VAL A 41 -9.29 4.41 8.73
CA VAL A 41 -8.22 3.44 9.03
C VAL A 41 -8.50 2.12 8.33
N ASP A 42 -9.73 1.61 8.43
CA ASP A 42 -10.10 0.28 7.96
C ASP A 42 -9.84 0.10 6.47
N ARG A 43 -10.19 1.09 5.63
CA ARG A 43 -9.88 1.04 4.20
C ARG A 43 -8.38 1.11 3.91
N ARG A 44 -7.59 1.84 4.71
CA ARG A 44 -6.12 1.82 4.55
C ARG A 44 -5.58 0.43 4.86
N VAL A 45 -6.08 -0.19 5.92
CA VAL A 45 -5.67 -1.53 6.35
C VAL A 45 -6.07 -2.56 5.30
N GLU A 46 -7.31 -2.54 4.84
CA GLU A 46 -7.83 -3.40 3.77
C GLU A 46 -7.01 -3.27 2.48
N ASN A 47 -6.78 -2.03 2.02
CA ASN A 47 -5.98 -1.79 0.82
C ASN A 47 -4.53 -2.26 0.98
N GLY A 48 -3.92 -2.00 2.15
CA GLY A 48 -2.56 -2.46 2.45
C GLY A 48 -2.46 -3.98 2.47
N ALA A 49 -3.42 -4.66 3.10
CA ALA A 49 -3.50 -6.12 3.13
C ALA A 49 -3.66 -6.71 1.72
N ASN A 50 -4.53 -6.12 0.88
CA ASN A 50 -4.72 -6.55 -0.50
C ASN A 50 -3.43 -6.43 -1.33
N ILE A 51 -2.69 -5.34 -1.18
CA ILE A 51 -1.41 -5.14 -1.88
C ILE A 51 -0.36 -6.13 -1.36
N PHE A 52 -0.25 -6.29 -0.05
CA PHE A 52 0.71 -7.20 0.57
C PHE A 52 0.45 -8.65 0.17
N ALA A 53 -0.81 -9.11 0.22
CA ALA A 53 -1.21 -10.44 -0.22
C ALA A 53 -0.89 -10.65 -1.70
N ALA A 54 -1.29 -9.73 -2.57
CA ALA A 54 -1.01 -9.85 -4.01
C ALA A 54 0.50 -9.95 -4.32
N ALA A 55 1.33 -9.15 -3.63
CA ALA A 55 2.78 -9.17 -3.83
C ALA A 55 3.42 -10.46 -3.29
N THR A 56 3.05 -10.89 -2.09
CA THR A 56 3.64 -12.06 -1.42
C THR A 56 3.18 -13.38 -2.05
N GLU A 57 1.92 -13.50 -2.45
CA GLU A 57 1.39 -14.65 -3.20
C GLU A 57 2.05 -14.81 -4.57
N ALA A 58 2.47 -13.70 -5.20
CA ALA A 58 3.23 -13.71 -6.45
C ALA A 58 4.72 -14.04 -6.27
N GLY A 59 5.19 -14.21 -5.03
CA GLY A 59 6.56 -14.60 -4.70
C GLY A 59 7.51 -13.46 -4.37
N LEU A 60 7.02 -12.23 -4.17
CA LEU A 60 7.85 -11.15 -3.64
C LEU A 60 8.05 -11.35 -2.13
N PRO A 61 9.29 -11.36 -1.61
CA PRO A 61 9.50 -11.58 -0.19
C PRO A 61 8.92 -10.42 0.65
N PRO A 62 8.30 -10.69 1.82
CA PRO A 62 7.64 -9.66 2.64
C PRO A 62 8.48 -8.42 2.92
N GLU A 63 9.78 -8.58 3.18
CA GLU A 63 10.71 -7.49 3.47
C GLU A 63 10.96 -6.53 2.29
N ARG A 64 10.44 -6.86 1.11
CA ARG A 64 10.48 -6.02 -0.11
C ARG A 64 9.17 -5.36 -0.45
N VAL A 65 8.13 -5.56 0.35
CA VAL A 65 6.85 -4.86 0.24
C VAL A 65 6.85 -3.70 1.22
N PHE A 66 6.68 -2.49 0.72
CA PHE A 66 6.61 -1.27 1.53
C PHE A 66 5.21 -0.69 1.40
N LEU A 67 4.44 -0.65 2.49
CA LEU A 67 3.10 -0.06 2.48
C LEU A 67 3.17 1.44 2.77
N ASP A 68 2.63 2.24 1.85
CA ASP A 68 2.43 3.68 2.02
C ASP A 68 0.96 3.92 2.39
N PRO A 69 0.66 4.26 3.65
CA PRO A 69 -0.70 4.49 4.10
C PRO A 69 -1.30 5.76 3.50
N ILE A 70 -0.57 6.68 2.86
CA ILE A 70 -1.00 8.00 2.31
C ILE A 70 -1.21 9.06 3.40
N LEU A 71 -0.15 9.80 3.72
CA LEU A 71 -0.25 10.99 4.56
C LEU A 71 -0.92 12.15 3.80
N MET A 72 -1.84 12.86 4.47
CA MET A 72 -2.54 14.01 3.90
C MET A 72 -2.14 15.33 4.58
N PRO A 73 -2.31 16.49 3.92
CA PRO A 73 -1.95 17.78 4.51
C PRO A 73 -2.73 18.09 5.79
N VAL A 74 -2.00 18.24 6.90
CA VAL A 74 -2.57 18.55 8.22
C VAL A 74 -3.38 19.85 8.22
N LYS A 75 -3.01 20.83 7.39
CA LYS A 75 -3.71 22.14 7.34
C LYS A 75 -5.23 22.02 7.14
N PHE A 76 -5.68 21.03 6.38
CA PHE A 76 -7.10 20.85 6.05
C PHE A 76 -7.65 19.49 6.46
N MET A 77 -6.78 18.52 6.80
CA MET A 77 -7.16 17.12 7.01
C MET A 77 -6.51 16.58 8.29
N GLN A 78 -6.70 17.28 9.41
CA GLN A 78 -6.04 16.99 10.69
C GLN A 78 -6.31 15.57 11.20
N GLU A 79 -7.55 15.10 11.09
CA GLU A 79 -7.97 13.75 11.49
C GLU A 79 -7.20 12.65 10.73
N GLN A 80 -6.74 12.93 9.52
CA GLN A 80 -5.99 11.95 8.74
C GLN A 80 -4.62 11.64 9.35
N ALA A 81 -4.05 12.54 10.15
CA ALA A 81 -2.77 12.30 10.81
C ALA A 81 -2.86 11.12 11.79
N THR A 82 -3.89 11.10 12.65
CA THR A 82 -4.12 9.99 13.58
C THR A 82 -4.51 8.71 12.86
N ASN A 83 -5.35 8.80 11.83
CA ASN A 83 -5.77 7.62 11.06
C ASN A 83 -4.60 6.94 10.34
N VAL A 84 -3.64 7.73 9.84
CA VAL A 84 -2.43 7.20 9.20
C VAL A 84 -1.53 6.50 10.21
N LEU A 85 -1.32 7.07 11.40
CA LEU A 85 -0.50 6.45 12.45
C LEU A 85 -1.13 5.14 12.94
N GLU A 86 -2.45 5.12 13.14
CA GLU A 86 -3.17 3.91 13.51
C GLU A 86 -3.05 2.81 12.44
N ALA A 87 -3.20 3.16 11.16
CA ALA A 87 -3.01 2.21 10.07
C ALA A 87 -1.59 1.62 10.04
N ILE A 88 -0.56 2.46 10.29
CA ILE A 88 0.83 1.99 10.40
C ILE A 88 0.98 1.01 11.56
N GLN A 89 0.39 1.29 12.71
CA GLN A 89 0.42 0.39 13.85
C GLN A 89 -0.19 -0.96 13.48
N GLN A 90 -1.36 -0.98 12.86
CA GLN A 90 -2.04 -2.21 12.45
C GLN A 90 -1.31 -3.02 11.36
N TYR A 91 -0.51 -2.38 10.49
CA TYR A 91 0.35 -3.13 9.54
C TYR A 91 1.45 -3.96 10.22
N THR A 92 1.80 -3.62 11.46
CA THR A 92 2.91 -4.24 12.19
C THR A 92 2.48 -5.21 13.29
N MET A 93 1.18 -5.31 13.55
CA MET A 93 0.59 -6.25 14.52
C MET A 93 0.36 -7.61 13.88
#